data_AF-A0A9P8SMM6-F1
#
_entry.id   AF-A0A9P8SMM6-F1
#
_cell.length_a   1.000
_cell.length_b   1.000
_cell.length_c   1.000
_cell.angle_alpha   90.00
_cell.angle_beta   90.00
_cell.angle_gamma   90.00
#
_symmetry.space_group_name_H-M   'P 1'
#
loop_
_entity.id
_entity.type
_entity.pdbx_description
1 polymer ?
#
loop_
_entity_poly.entity_id
_entity_poly.type
_entity_poly.pdbx_seq_one_letter_code
_entity_poly.pdbx_strand_id
1 'polypeptide(L)'
;MGPTADAGSVLFPYVAGRSMDLRTSSGDNIQVTITRVYPITMSPVMEVQMKTPGGHRNVLLKLFDRRFGGDRRRQPYNQEAEAAWQNCLRSGLAQNLLESLQEDEEIIKMARFQEDDDDDNDDSDEEEEEEEEDDERQLQEQEVVIYHATQKGYKSEVRAYTELKSLQGRCIPSFIASAS
;
A
#
# COMPACT_ATOMS: atom_id res chain seq x y z
N MET A 1 -30.65 21.64 -19.08
CA MET A 1 -30.23 20.45 -18.31
C MET A 1 -28.72 20.38 -18.42
N GLY A 2 -28.02 20.83 -17.39
CA GLY A 2 -26.57 20.63 -17.28
C GLY A 2 -26.29 19.26 -16.67
N PRO A 3 -25.14 18.62 -16.97
CA PRO A 3 -24.80 17.36 -16.37
C PRO A 3 -24.58 17.58 -14.87
N THR A 4 -25.32 16.84 -14.06
CA THR A 4 -25.13 16.71 -12.61
C THR A 4 -23.74 16.14 -12.37
N ALA A 5 -22.93 16.85 -11.60
CA ALA A 5 -21.65 16.36 -11.10
C ALA A 5 -21.89 15.06 -10.30
N ASP A 6 -21.16 14.03 -10.67
CA ASP A 6 -21.15 12.71 -10.06
C ASP A 6 -20.68 12.81 -8.60
N ALA A 7 -21.61 12.63 -7.68
CA ALA A 7 -21.38 12.70 -6.24
C ALA A 7 -20.97 11.30 -5.73
N GLY A 8 -19.72 10.91 -5.98
CA GLY A 8 -19.25 9.60 -5.52
C GLY A 8 -17.74 9.33 -5.60
N SER A 9 -16.98 10.05 -6.44
CA SER A 9 -15.53 9.84 -6.48
C SER A 9 -14.86 10.43 -5.25
N VAL A 10 -14.21 9.59 -4.45
CA VAL A 10 -13.31 10.05 -3.39
C VAL A 10 -12.13 10.74 -4.08
N LEU A 11 -12.15 12.06 -4.07
CA LEU A 11 -11.10 12.88 -4.66
C LEU A 11 -9.75 12.49 -4.06
N PHE A 12 -8.79 12.19 -4.93
CA PHE A 12 -7.40 11.96 -4.56
C PHE A 12 -6.91 13.16 -3.72
N PRO A 13 -6.69 13.01 -2.40
CA PRO A 13 -6.57 14.15 -1.50
C PRO A 13 -5.21 14.85 -1.64
N TYR A 14 -4.26 14.21 -2.32
CA TYR A 14 -2.91 14.69 -2.47
C TYR A 14 -2.78 15.54 -3.73
N VAL A 15 -2.87 16.85 -3.55
CA VAL A 15 -2.78 17.85 -4.63
C VAL A 15 -1.69 18.86 -4.32
N ALA A 16 -1.06 19.40 -5.37
CA ALA A 16 -0.04 20.44 -5.21
C ALA A 16 -0.59 21.66 -4.46
N GLY A 17 0.25 22.25 -3.60
CA GLY A 17 -0.10 23.34 -2.70
C GLY A 17 -0.70 22.90 -1.36
N ARG A 18 -1.12 21.63 -1.21
CA ARG A 18 -1.69 21.15 0.06
C ARG A 18 -0.57 20.85 1.06
N SER A 19 -0.72 21.37 2.27
CA SER A 19 0.14 21.05 3.41
C SER A 19 -0.42 19.89 4.24
N MET A 20 0.47 19.14 4.88
CA MET A 20 0.14 18.05 5.78
C MET A 20 1.16 17.97 6.91
N ASP A 21 0.68 17.54 8.08
CA ASP A 21 1.52 17.27 9.24
C ASP A 21 1.70 15.75 9.35
N LEU A 22 2.95 15.32 9.36
CA LEU A 22 3.36 13.93 9.45
C LEU A 22 4.03 13.68 10.78
N ARG A 23 3.77 12.52 11.39
CA ARG A 23 4.45 12.09 12.61
C ARG A 23 5.46 10.99 12.27
N THR A 24 6.73 11.25 12.51
CA THR A 24 7.77 10.25 12.26
C THR A 24 7.69 9.10 13.25
N SER A 25 8.34 7.99 12.92
CA SER A 25 8.55 6.86 13.83
C SER A 25 9.33 7.25 15.11
N SER A 26 10.09 8.35 15.10
CA SER A 26 10.75 8.92 16.29
C SER A 26 9.82 9.78 17.16
N GLY A 27 8.60 10.06 16.68
CA GLY A 27 7.60 10.89 17.36
C GLY A 27 7.64 12.37 17.00
N ASP A 28 8.53 12.78 16.09
CA ASP A 28 8.68 14.16 15.64
C ASP A 28 7.55 14.55 14.68
N ASN A 29 7.08 15.79 14.78
CA ASN A 29 6.12 16.34 13.83
C ASN A 29 6.84 17.08 12.71
N ILE A 30 6.56 16.68 11.48
CA ILE A 30 7.12 17.27 10.27
C ILE A 30 5.97 17.85 9.44
N GLN A 31 6.05 19.16 9.18
CA GLN A 31 5.16 19.80 8.23
C GLN A 31 5.75 19.75 6.83
N VAL A 32 4.97 19.25 5.87
CA VAL A 32 5.35 19.19 4.46
C VAL A 32 4.26 19.81 3.58
N THR A 33 4.66 20.39 2.46
CA THR A 33 3.74 20.92 1.44
C THR A 33 3.98 20.24 0.12
N ILE A 34 2.93 19.66 -0.48
CA ILE A 34 3.03 18.97 -1.76
C ILE A 34 3.36 19.99 -2.85
N THR A 35 4.45 19.80 -3.57
CA THR A 35 4.82 20.63 -4.73
C THR A 35 4.44 19.94 -6.03
N ARG A 36 4.55 18.60 -6.08
CA ARG A 36 4.21 17.80 -7.27
C ARG A 36 3.75 16.40 -6.89
N VAL A 37 2.85 15.83 -7.69
CA VAL A 37 2.33 14.46 -7.56
C VAL A 37 2.79 13.64 -8.76
N TYR A 38 3.22 12.39 -8.54
CA TYR A 38 3.66 11.44 -9.56
C TYR A 38 2.71 10.22 -9.61
N PRO A 39 1.67 10.25 -10.47
CA PRO A 39 0.60 9.23 -10.48
C PRO A 39 0.98 7.88 -11.11
N ILE A 40 2.17 7.77 -11.70
CA ILE A 40 2.58 6.60 -12.49
C ILE A 40 3.09 5.44 -11.60
N THR A 41 3.38 5.73 -10.34
CA THR A 41 4.03 4.81 -9.40
C THR A 41 3.05 3.82 -8.76
N MET A 42 3.56 2.71 -8.23
CA MET A 42 2.76 1.64 -7.60
C MET A 42 2.08 2.09 -6.30
N SER A 43 2.58 3.16 -5.70
CA SER A 43 2.10 3.79 -4.48
C SER A 43 2.22 5.30 -4.68
N PRO A 44 1.32 6.16 -4.20
CA PRO A 44 1.43 7.60 -4.41
C PRO A 44 2.80 8.17 -4.03
N VAL A 45 3.52 8.73 -5.01
CA VAL A 45 4.78 9.45 -4.79
C VAL A 45 4.56 10.94 -5.05
N MET A 46 5.08 11.77 -4.16
CA MET A 46 4.99 13.22 -4.25
C MET A 46 6.36 13.84 -4.02
N GLU A 47 6.64 14.93 -4.73
CA GLU A 47 7.63 15.89 -4.26
C GLU A 47 6.96 16.79 -3.23
N VAL A 48 7.62 16.97 -2.10
CA VAL A 48 7.14 17.82 -1.02
C VAL A 48 8.25 18.74 -0.53
N GLN A 49 7.87 19.93 -0.12
CA GLN A 49 8.74 20.86 0.57
C GLN A 49 8.59 20.64 2.08
N MET A 50 9.65 20.16 2.71
CA MET A 50 9.74 19.89 4.13
C MET A 50 10.38 21.07 4.87
N LYS A 51 9.76 21.51 5.96
CA LYS A 51 10.32 22.56 6.83
C LYS A 51 11.40 21.95 7.75
N THR A 52 12.54 22.60 7.82
CA THR A 52 13.69 22.22 8.65
C THR A 52 14.22 23.43 9.42
N PRO A 53 15.04 23.26 10.47
CA PRO A 53 15.65 24.39 11.17
C PRO A 53 16.48 25.31 10.26
N GLY A 54 17.06 24.77 9.18
CA GLY A 54 17.86 25.50 8.20
C GLY A 54 17.07 26.08 7.02
N GLY A 55 15.74 26.08 7.08
CA GLY A 55 14.86 26.53 5.99
C GLY A 55 14.07 25.37 5.38
N HIS A 56 13.87 25.39 4.07
CA HIS A 56 13.07 24.37 3.38
C HIS A 56 13.95 23.40 2.61
N ARG A 57 13.56 22.14 2.58
CA ARG A 57 14.22 21.08 1.81
C ARG A 57 13.19 20.37 0.94
N ASN A 58 13.51 20.20 -0.35
CA ASN A 58 12.70 19.37 -1.23
C ASN A 58 13.03 17.89 -0.97
N VAL A 59 11.99 17.08 -0.76
CA VAL A 59 12.10 15.65 -0.48
C VAL A 59 11.01 14.90 -1.23
N LEU A 60 11.19 13.60 -1.38
CA LEU A 60 10.16 12.72 -1.92
C LEU A 60 9.39 12.07 -0.77
N LEU A 61 8.06 12.14 -0.85
CA LEU A 61 7.13 11.46 0.04
C LEU A 61 6.47 10.32 -0.74
N LYS A 62 6.69 9.08 -0.30
CA LYS A 62 6.01 7.89 -0.80
C LYS A 62 4.98 7.46 0.24
N LEU A 63 3.71 7.34 -0.16
CA LEU A 63 2.63 6.92 0.72
C LEU A 63 2.21 5.49 0.40
N PHE A 64 1.99 4.71 1.45
CA PHE A 64 1.43 3.36 1.37
C PHE A 64 0.03 3.41 1.96
N ASP A 65 -0.94 3.84 1.14
CA ASP A 65 -2.34 4.02 1.52
C ASP A 65 -3.20 3.02 0.75
N ARG A 66 -3.93 2.14 1.46
CA ARG A 66 -4.81 1.11 0.85
C ARG A 66 -5.78 1.69 -0.18
N ARG A 67 -6.18 2.95 -0.04
CA ARG A 67 -7.17 3.62 -0.91
C ARG A 67 -6.57 4.08 -2.24
N PHE A 68 -5.25 4.09 -2.35
CA PHE A 68 -4.55 4.63 -3.52
C PHE A 68 -3.34 3.77 -3.90
N GLY A 69 -3.16 3.51 -5.20
CA GLY A 69 -1.98 2.79 -5.67
C GLY A 69 -2.29 1.97 -6.92
N GLY A 70 -1.38 1.05 -7.23
CA GLY A 70 -1.48 0.18 -8.39
C GLY A 70 -2.71 -0.71 -8.37
N ASP A 71 -2.99 -1.33 -7.23
CA ASP A 71 -4.08 -2.30 -7.09
C ASP A 71 -5.44 -1.63 -7.35
N ARG A 72 -5.55 -0.33 -7.05
CA ARG A 72 -6.74 0.49 -7.31
C ARG A 72 -6.99 0.85 -8.78
N ARG A 73 -6.08 0.49 -9.70
CA ARG A 73 -6.32 0.67 -11.15
C ARG A 73 -7.34 -0.31 -11.70
N ARG A 74 -7.37 -1.53 -11.16
CA ARG A 74 -8.34 -2.57 -11.54
C ARG A 74 -9.64 -2.40 -10.77
N GLN A 75 -9.54 -1.94 -9.52
CA GLN A 75 -10.67 -1.78 -8.62
C GLN A 75 -10.61 -0.42 -7.92
N PRO A 76 -11.23 0.60 -8.53
CA PRO A 76 -11.26 1.94 -7.97
C PRO A 76 -11.81 1.94 -6.54
N TYR A 77 -11.15 2.67 -5.66
CA TYR A 77 -11.65 2.85 -4.30
C TYR A 77 -12.99 3.61 -4.32
N ASN A 78 -13.97 3.11 -3.58
CA ASN A 78 -15.30 3.68 -3.44
C ASN A 78 -15.81 3.52 -1.99
N GLN A 79 -17.04 3.97 -1.72
CA GLN A 79 -17.62 3.88 -0.36
C GLN A 79 -17.97 2.46 0.05
N GLU A 80 -18.27 1.58 -0.91
CA GLU A 80 -18.59 0.18 -0.68
C GLU A 80 -17.35 -0.60 -0.22
N ALA A 81 -16.21 -0.39 -0.89
CA ALA A 81 -14.90 -0.89 -0.47
C ALA A 81 -14.54 -0.43 0.94
N GLU A 82 -14.82 0.84 1.29
CA GLU A 82 -14.61 1.32 2.66
C GLU A 82 -15.56 0.65 3.65
N ALA A 83 -16.83 0.47 3.30
CA ALA A 83 -17.80 -0.20 4.15
C ALA A 83 -17.41 -1.67 4.39
N ALA A 84 -17.00 -2.39 3.35
CA ALA A 84 -16.50 -3.76 3.41
C ALA A 84 -15.26 -3.86 4.32
N TRP A 85 -14.25 -3.00 4.10
CA TRP A 85 -13.08 -2.95 4.98
C TRP A 85 -13.45 -2.72 6.46
N GLN A 86 -14.32 -1.75 6.72
CA GLN A 86 -14.77 -1.45 8.08
C GLN A 86 -15.60 -2.61 8.69
N ASN A 87 -16.37 -3.33 7.88
CA ASN A 87 -17.09 -4.53 8.33
C ASN A 87 -16.10 -5.65 8.69
N CYS A 88 -15.15 -5.93 7.79
CA CYS A 88 -14.08 -6.92 7.97
C CYS A 88 -13.26 -6.68 9.26
N LEU A 89 -12.99 -5.41 9.59
CA LEU A 89 -12.33 -5.04 10.86
C LEU A 89 -13.21 -5.31 12.08
N ARG A 90 -14.51 -4.98 12.02
CA ARG A 90 -15.45 -5.17 13.13
C ARG A 90 -15.76 -6.65 13.39
N SER A 91 -15.82 -7.46 12.35
CA SER A 91 -16.10 -8.89 12.45
C SER A 91 -14.89 -9.70 12.93
N GLY A 92 -13.68 -9.13 12.92
CA GLY A 92 -12.44 -9.82 13.23
C GLY A 92 -11.89 -10.66 12.06
N LEU A 93 -12.62 -10.70 10.93
CA LEU A 93 -12.22 -11.43 9.72
C LEU A 93 -10.86 -10.94 9.21
N ALA A 94 -10.61 -9.64 9.27
CA ALA A 94 -9.37 -9.04 8.80
C ALA A 94 -8.13 -9.64 9.49
N GLN A 95 -8.21 -9.92 10.79
CA GLN A 95 -7.08 -10.48 11.52
C GLN A 95 -6.79 -11.91 11.04
N ASN A 96 -7.81 -12.76 10.97
CA ASN A 96 -7.66 -14.15 10.54
C ASN A 96 -7.09 -14.24 9.11
N LEU A 97 -7.61 -13.42 8.19
CA LEU A 97 -7.12 -13.38 6.82
C LEU A 97 -5.69 -12.85 6.73
N LEU A 98 -5.33 -11.84 7.53
CA LEU A 98 -3.95 -11.35 7.57
C LEU A 98 -2.96 -12.36 8.14
N GLU A 99 -3.38 -13.19 9.09
CA GLU A 99 -2.58 -14.29 9.63
C GLU A 99 -2.39 -15.38 8.56
N SER A 100 -3.47 -15.81 7.91
CA SER A 100 -3.42 -16.77 6.78
C SER A 100 -2.49 -16.30 5.66
N LEU A 101 -2.62 -15.04 5.22
CA LEU A 101 -1.76 -14.49 4.17
C LEU A 101 -0.29 -14.45 4.56
N GLN A 102 0.04 -14.29 5.85
CA GLN A 102 1.43 -14.35 6.32
C GLN A 102 1.97 -15.77 6.32
N GLU A 103 1.15 -16.74 6.71
CA GLU A 103 1.50 -18.16 6.70
C GLU A 103 1.76 -18.64 5.27
N ASP A 104 0.87 -18.32 4.33
CA ASP A 104 1.01 -18.66 2.90
C ASP A 104 2.29 -18.10 2.30
N GLU A 105 2.63 -16.86 2.65
CA GLU A 105 3.87 -16.23 2.19
C GLU A 105 5.13 -16.92 2.72
N GLU A 106 5.12 -17.36 3.98
CA GLU A 106 6.24 -18.10 4.54
C GLU A 106 6.34 -19.50 3.93
N ILE A 107 5.22 -20.17 3.62
CA ILE A 107 5.20 -21.44 2.88
C ILE A 107 5.82 -21.25 1.49
N ILE A 108 5.34 -20.29 0.70
CA ILE A 108 5.85 -19.99 -0.65
C ILE A 108 7.34 -19.66 -0.61
N LYS A 109 7.76 -18.88 0.39
CA LYS A 109 9.17 -18.52 0.57
C LYS A 109 10.02 -19.74 0.87
N MET A 110 9.57 -20.65 1.73
CA MET A 110 10.29 -21.89 2.05
C MET A 110 10.39 -22.82 0.84
N ALA A 111 9.32 -22.94 0.03
CA ALA A 111 9.33 -23.71 -1.20
C ALA A 111 10.38 -23.20 -2.20
N ARG A 112 10.49 -21.87 -2.39
CA ARG A 112 11.50 -21.24 -3.27
C ARG A 112 12.95 -21.45 -2.85
N PHE A 113 13.21 -21.83 -1.60
CA PHE A 113 14.55 -22.17 -1.10
C PHE A 113 14.79 -23.68 -1.06
N GLN A 114 13.80 -24.49 -1.44
CA GLN A 114 13.89 -25.95 -1.54
C GLN A 114 13.96 -26.44 -2.99
N GLU A 115 13.82 -25.57 -3.99
CA GLU A 115 14.08 -25.88 -5.41
C GLU A 115 15.59 -25.97 -5.70
N ASP A 116 16.21 -27.02 -5.16
CA ASP A 116 17.41 -27.71 -5.66
C ASP A 116 17.21 -29.19 -5.31
N ASP A 117 16.10 -29.79 -5.77
CA ASP A 117 15.97 -31.21 -6.12
C ASP A 117 14.51 -31.50 -6.53
N ASP A 118 14.39 -32.21 -7.66
CA ASP A 118 13.23 -32.90 -8.22
C ASP A 118 12.17 -32.09 -8.99
N ASP A 119 12.47 -31.99 -10.30
CA ASP A 119 11.58 -32.30 -11.42
C ASP A 119 10.49 -33.32 -11.04
N ASP A 120 9.27 -32.85 -10.76
CA ASP A 120 8.08 -33.61 -11.13
C ASP A 120 6.86 -32.70 -11.33
N ASN A 121 6.31 -32.89 -12.52
CA ASN A 121 5.15 -32.27 -13.12
C ASN A 121 3.86 -32.76 -12.42
N ASP A 122 3.09 -31.85 -11.82
CA ASP A 122 1.69 -32.14 -11.46
C ASP A 122 0.78 -30.97 -11.87
N ASP A 123 0.30 -31.05 -13.11
CA ASP A 123 -0.88 -30.33 -13.59
C ASP A 123 -2.10 -30.87 -12.83
N SER A 124 -2.33 -30.33 -11.63
CA SER A 124 -3.60 -30.49 -10.94
C SER A 124 -4.56 -29.41 -11.43
N ASP A 125 -5.33 -29.75 -12.47
CA ASP A 125 -6.56 -29.05 -12.86
C ASP A 125 -7.59 -29.23 -11.71
N GLU A 126 -7.52 -28.36 -10.70
CA GLU A 126 -8.61 -28.18 -9.75
C GLU A 126 -9.71 -27.37 -10.45
N GLU A 127 -10.78 -28.06 -10.85
CA GLU A 127 -12.04 -27.41 -11.23
C GLU A 127 -12.56 -26.66 -10.00
N GLU A 128 -12.26 -25.35 -9.92
CA GLU A 128 -12.88 -24.45 -8.93
C GLU A 128 -14.39 -24.44 -9.17
N GLU A 129 -15.13 -25.14 -8.32
CA GLU A 129 -16.58 -24.96 -8.21
C GLU A 129 -16.80 -23.49 -7.84
N GLU A 130 -17.30 -22.68 -8.78
CA GLU A 130 -17.79 -21.32 -8.53
C GLU A 130 -18.98 -21.42 -7.56
N GLU A 131 -18.71 -21.58 -6.27
CA GLU A 131 -19.69 -21.24 -5.24
C GLU A 131 -20.08 -19.77 -5.48
N GLU A 132 -21.38 -19.47 -5.43
CA GLU A 132 -21.85 -18.07 -5.39
C GLU A 132 -21.31 -17.45 -4.08
N GLU A 133 -20.05 -17.04 -4.09
CA GLU A 133 -19.43 -16.32 -2.99
C GLU A 133 -20.26 -15.07 -2.75
N ASP A 134 -20.67 -14.88 -1.50
CA ASP A 134 -21.30 -13.65 -1.05
C ASP A 134 -20.45 -12.46 -1.51
N ASP A 135 -20.96 -11.67 -2.46
CA ASP A 135 -20.28 -10.51 -3.04
C ASP A 135 -19.65 -9.62 -1.95
N GLU A 136 -20.31 -9.53 -0.77
CA GLU A 136 -19.80 -8.79 0.37
C GLU A 136 -18.53 -9.43 0.95
N ARG A 137 -18.51 -10.76 1.10
CA ARG A 137 -17.36 -11.50 1.62
C ARG A 137 -16.16 -11.39 0.68
N GLN A 138 -16.38 -11.53 -0.63
CA GLN A 138 -15.31 -11.39 -1.63
C GLN A 138 -14.70 -9.98 -1.60
N LEU A 139 -15.55 -8.94 -1.49
CA LEU A 139 -15.07 -7.55 -1.32
C LEU A 139 -14.28 -7.36 -0.03
N GLN A 140 -14.69 -7.98 1.08
CA GLN A 140 -13.95 -7.91 2.35
C GLN A 140 -12.56 -8.56 2.24
N GLU A 141 -12.49 -9.77 1.68
CA GLU A 141 -11.24 -10.51 1.48
C GLU A 141 -10.28 -9.73 0.59
N GLN A 142 -10.80 -9.17 -0.50
CA GLN A 142 -10.05 -8.33 -1.41
C GLN A 142 -9.47 -7.07 -0.76
N GLU A 143 -10.25 -6.38 0.09
CA GLU A 143 -9.75 -5.22 0.84
C GLU A 143 -8.63 -5.58 1.80
N VAL A 144 -8.67 -6.78 2.39
CA VAL A 144 -7.58 -7.32 3.22
C VAL A 144 -6.34 -7.60 2.38
N VAL A 145 -6.48 -8.20 1.20
CA VAL A 145 -5.36 -8.44 0.28
C VAL A 145 -4.69 -7.12 -0.12
N ILE A 146 -5.45 -6.09 -0.49
CA ILE A 146 -4.90 -4.77 -0.85
C ILE A 146 -4.20 -4.12 0.36
N TYR A 147 -4.80 -4.23 1.55
CA TYR A 147 -4.17 -3.76 2.79
C TYR A 147 -2.83 -4.46 3.04
N HIS A 148 -2.82 -5.78 2.94
CA HIS A 148 -1.65 -6.63 3.17
C HIS A 148 -0.52 -6.28 2.20
N ALA A 149 -0.83 -6.21 0.90
CA ALA A 149 0.12 -5.83 -0.15
C ALA A 149 0.71 -4.43 0.10
N THR A 150 -0.13 -3.47 0.51
CA THR A 150 0.29 -2.10 0.85
C THR A 150 1.26 -2.10 2.03
N GLN A 151 0.93 -2.83 3.11
CA GLN A 151 1.78 -2.96 4.30
C GLN A 151 3.11 -3.67 3.98
N LYS A 152 3.06 -4.72 3.17
CA LYS A 152 4.26 -5.43 2.71
C LYS A 152 5.16 -4.53 1.87
N GLY A 153 4.59 -3.74 0.95
CA GLY A 153 5.32 -2.75 0.18
C GLY A 153 6.04 -1.74 1.09
N TYR A 154 5.35 -1.22 2.10
CA TYR A 154 5.93 -0.31 3.08
C TYR A 154 7.11 -0.96 3.83
N LYS A 155 6.89 -2.14 4.41
CA LYS A 155 7.92 -2.87 5.18
C LYS A 155 9.14 -3.19 4.32
N SER A 156 8.94 -3.69 3.10
CA SER A 156 10.02 -4.00 2.16
C SER A 156 10.82 -2.77 1.76
N GLU A 157 10.16 -1.63 1.48
CA GLU A 157 10.83 -0.38 1.14
C GLU A 157 11.70 0.11 2.31
N VAL A 158 11.13 0.18 3.53
CA VAL A 158 11.86 0.63 4.72
C VAL A 158 13.04 -0.29 5.02
N ARG A 159 12.84 -1.60 4.89
CA ARG A 159 13.91 -2.60 5.04
C ARG A 159 15.02 -2.38 4.02
N ALA A 160 14.68 -2.22 2.74
CA ALA A 160 15.65 -1.99 1.67
C ALA A 160 16.50 -0.74 1.94
N TYR A 161 15.87 0.38 2.34
CA TYR A 161 16.64 1.58 2.71
C TYR A 161 17.53 1.34 3.94
N THR A 162 17.04 0.61 4.94
CA THR A 162 17.81 0.29 6.15
C THR A 162 19.05 -0.55 5.82
N GLU A 163 18.90 -1.58 4.97
CA GLU A 163 19.99 -2.46 4.55
C GLU A 163 20.98 -1.76 3.61
N LEU A 164 20.49 -0.90 2.70
CA LEU A 164 21.30 -0.18 1.72
C LEU A 164 21.82 1.19 2.22
N LYS A 165 21.93 1.36 3.54
CA LYS A 165 22.33 2.64 4.18
C LYS A 165 23.63 3.22 3.63
N SER A 166 24.61 2.37 3.28
CA SER A 166 25.90 2.81 2.73
C SER A 166 25.83 3.37 1.30
N LEU A 167 24.76 3.05 0.55
CA LEU A 167 24.53 3.49 -0.82
C LEU A 167 23.66 4.74 -0.91
N GLN A 168 23.00 5.11 0.19
CA GLN A 168 22.14 6.29 0.26
C GLN A 168 22.92 7.59 0.03
N GLY A 169 22.35 8.48 -0.78
CA GLY A 169 22.97 9.74 -1.19
C GLY A 169 24.10 9.57 -2.22
N ARG A 170 24.38 8.33 -2.66
CA ARG A 170 25.36 8.02 -3.72
C ARG A 170 24.67 7.40 -4.93
N CYS A 171 24.08 6.22 -4.72
CA CYS A 171 23.47 5.40 -5.76
C CYS A 171 21.95 5.33 -5.61
N ILE A 172 21.43 5.55 -4.40
CA ILE A 172 19.99 5.62 -4.12
C ILE A 172 19.68 6.89 -3.31
N PRO A 173 18.41 7.36 -3.30
CA PRO A 173 18.01 8.50 -2.48
C PRO A 173 18.35 8.32 -0.99
N SER A 174 18.54 9.42 -0.27
CA SER A 174 18.70 9.36 1.19
C SER A 174 17.33 9.20 1.87
N PHE A 175 17.21 8.17 2.68
CA PHE A 175 16.06 7.96 3.55
C PHE A 175 16.15 8.92 4.74
N ILE A 176 15.11 9.73 4.92
CA ILE A 176 15.07 10.74 5.99
C ILE A 176 14.36 10.16 7.21
N ALA A 177 13.13 9.69 7.02
CA ALA A 177 12.29 9.11 8.06
C ALA A 177 11.17 8.27 7.42
N SER A 178 10.63 7.33 8.21
CA SER A 178 9.27 6.81 8.00
C SER A 178 8.31 7.49 8.96
N ALA A 179 7.05 7.55 8.56
CA ALA A 179 5.91 8.00 9.34
C ALA A 179 4.84 6.89 9.31
N SER A 180 4.12 6.73 10.42
CA SER A 180 3.03 5.76 10.60
C SER A 180 1.84 6.43 11.27
#